data_AF-A0A957IPQ3-F1
#
_entry.id   AF-A0A957IPQ3-F1
#
_cell.length_a   1.000
_cell.length_b   1.000
_cell.length_c   1.000
_cell.angle_alpha   90.00
_cell.angle_beta   90.00
_cell.angle_gamma   90.00
#
_symmetry.space_group_name_H-M   'P 1'
#
loop_
_entity.id
_entity.type
_entity.pdbx_description
1 polymer ?
#
loop_
_entity_poly.entity_id
_entity_poly.type
_entity_poly.pdbx_seq_one_letter_code
_entity_poly.pdbx_strand_id
1 'polypeptide(L)'
;GRVIANFILEDGPAADAGIALGAEILALNGTPISEAISETIAYTAPFSTEHVRRLNQLIFVTRFPLNTPVAVTYQNPGSSNAATVALTAAFEQDSFYFALGDLVPTGFELPLEYELLDSGYAYVKVYSFSDNELLTIQLWERLMRNLQDEGVPGLIIDMRENGGGSGFLASSMAAYFFQETLPLGYTSYYDKERGEFYFDPDSMQEFILPPAELRYDGQLAVIVGPNCASACEFFSYYLTLQDRAAIVGHYPTAGLGGSIDQVAMPDGETFTFTQGRAMNADGEIHIEGRGVPPTVRVPVTETAVLGEEDVLLETAVAYLDQLFGGGAIDGGSIAIGDAISGDITPGLRIQYTLELATGDQVNIYLSGTTAAGEELDTMLYVYDSEGTELGNNDDLDADTLGSGFEGVEAPFDLTLILEVATFGDLGQGTYTLRVERP
;
A
#
# COMPACT_ATOMS: atom_id res chain seq x y z
N GLY A 1 -12.86 0.51 20.78
CA GLY A 1 -11.54 0.15 21.30
C GLY A 1 -11.23 1.00 22.52
N ARG A 2 -10.02 0.89 23.06
CA ARG A 2 -9.48 1.78 24.09
C ARG A 2 -9.17 3.15 23.47
N VAL A 3 -9.19 4.22 24.27
CA VAL A 3 -8.76 5.56 23.85
C VAL A 3 -7.50 5.86 24.65
N ILE A 4 -6.35 5.92 23.99
CA ILE A 4 -5.06 6.08 24.64
C ILE A 4 -4.45 7.44 24.31
N ALA A 5 -3.74 8.04 25.25
CA ALA A 5 -2.94 9.23 25.00
C ALA A 5 -1.67 8.85 24.23
N ASN A 6 -1.57 9.27 22.97
CA ASN A 6 -0.38 9.07 22.13
C ASN A 6 0.51 10.32 22.03
N PHE A 7 0.14 11.40 22.72
CA PHE A 7 0.93 12.62 22.86
C PHE A 7 0.69 13.22 24.23
N ILE A 8 1.79 13.62 24.90
CA ILE A 8 1.77 14.36 26.16
C ILE A 8 2.81 15.47 26.04
N LEU A 9 2.37 16.73 26.11
CA LEU A 9 3.27 17.87 26.09
C LEU A 9 4.06 17.96 27.40
N GLU A 10 5.39 18.10 27.31
CA GLU A 10 6.27 18.37 28.45
C GLU A 10 5.84 19.66 29.15
N ASP A 11 5.84 19.67 30.48
CA ASP A 11 5.36 20.78 31.32
C ASP A 11 3.90 21.24 31.03
N GLY A 12 3.12 20.41 30.33
CA GLY A 12 1.70 20.65 30.06
C GLY A 12 0.79 20.19 31.21
N PRO A 13 -0.48 20.61 31.25
CA PRO A 13 -1.41 20.25 32.33
C PRO A 13 -1.55 18.74 32.56
N ALA A 14 -1.48 17.93 31.49
CA ALA A 14 -1.56 16.48 31.58
C ALA A 14 -0.30 15.87 32.21
N ALA A 15 0.89 16.34 31.82
CA ALA A 15 2.17 15.89 32.37
C ALA A 15 2.29 16.25 33.86
N ASP A 16 1.96 17.49 34.22
CA ASP A 16 1.95 17.98 35.60
C ASP A 16 1.02 17.17 36.53
N ALA A 17 -0.08 16.65 35.95
CA ALA A 17 -1.05 15.81 36.65
C ALA A 17 -0.66 14.31 36.68
N GLY A 18 0.49 13.94 36.11
CA GLY A 18 1.01 12.59 36.09
C GLY A 18 0.35 11.65 35.08
N ILE A 19 -0.33 12.19 34.05
CA ILE A 19 -0.84 11.38 32.94
C ILE A 19 0.35 10.98 32.06
N ALA A 20 0.56 9.68 31.91
CA ALA A 20 1.66 9.15 31.12
C ALA A 20 1.26 8.93 29.65
N LEU A 21 2.25 8.91 28.75
CA LEU A 21 2.08 8.39 27.40
C LEU A 21 1.54 6.94 27.47
N GLY A 22 0.56 6.61 26.62
CA GLY A 22 -0.15 5.33 26.64
C GLY A 22 -1.27 5.24 27.69
N ALA A 23 -1.52 6.28 28.49
CA ALA A 23 -2.63 6.29 29.44
C ALA A 23 -3.98 6.11 28.73
N GLU A 24 -4.80 5.20 29.24
CA GLU A 24 -6.17 5.04 28.75
C GLU A 24 -7.07 6.12 29.34
N ILE A 25 -7.70 6.92 28.49
CA ILE A 25 -8.69 7.91 28.88
C ILE A 25 -10.04 7.23 28.95
N LEU A 26 -10.69 7.30 30.12
CA LEU A 26 -11.95 6.58 30.40
C LEU A 26 -13.16 7.51 30.39
N ALA A 27 -13.02 8.76 30.87
CA ALA A 27 -14.10 9.73 30.93
C ALA A 27 -13.59 11.18 30.99
N LEU A 28 -14.42 12.10 30.50
CA LEU A 28 -14.24 13.55 30.62
C LEU A 28 -15.48 14.15 31.30
N ASN A 29 -15.30 14.90 32.38
CA ASN A 29 -16.38 15.49 33.19
C ASN A 29 -17.43 14.47 33.67
N GLY A 30 -17.01 13.22 33.89
CA GLY A 30 -17.90 12.11 34.27
C GLY A 30 -18.63 11.44 33.10
N THR A 31 -18.57 12.01 31.89
CA THR A 31 -19.08 11.39 30.66
C THR A 31 -18.09 10.34 30.15
N PRO A 32 -18.50 9.09 29.91
CA PRO A 32 -17.64 8.07 29.31
C PRO A 32 -16.99 8.56 28.01
N ILE A 33 -15.71 8.26 27.80
CA ILE A 33 -14.95 8.83 26.68
C ILE A 33 -15.59 8.51 25.32
N SER A 34 -16.18 7.31 25.17
CA SER A 34 -16.83 6.90 23.93
C SER A 34 -18.03 7.78 23.59
N GLU A 35 -18.77 8.22 24.60
CA GLU A 35 -19.92 9.12 24.49
C GLU A 35 -19.44 10.55 24.22
N ALA A 36 -18.45 11.03 24.99
CA ALA A 36 -17.85 12.36 24.79
C ALA A 36 -17.34 12.55 23.35
N ILE A 37 -16.66 11.55 22.78
CA ILE A 37 -16.20 11.62 21.37
C ILE A 37 -17.41 11.67 20.42
N SER A 38 -18.47 10.90 20.67
CA SER A 38 -19.66 10.86 19.78
C SER A 38 -20.41 12.18 19.74
N GLU A 39 -20.44 12.89 20.87
CA GLU A 39 -21.06 14.22 21.02
C GLU A 39 -20.16 15.37 20.52
N THR A 40 -18.87 15.10 20.30
CA THR A 40 -17.91 16.11 19.86
C THR A 40 -18.19 16.55 18.42
N ILE A 41 -18.19 17.86 18.19
CA ILE A 41 -18.21 18.45 16.86
C ILE A 41 -16.76 18.56 16.38
N ALA A 42 -16.45 17.97 15.23
CA ALA A 42 -15.17 18.15 14.55
C ALA A 42 -15.28 19.34 13.58
N TYR A 43 -14.35 20.29 13.69
CA TYR A 43 -14.39 21.57 12.97
C TYR A 43 -13.48 21.63 11.74
N THR A 44 -12.77 20.54 11.42
CA THR A 44 -11.78 20.49 10.34
C THR A 44 -12.40 20.39 8.95
N ALA A 45 -13.53 19.70 8.78
CA ALA A 45 -14.17 19.51 7.48
C ALA A 45 -15.61 18.98 7.62
N PRO A 46 -16.44 19.05 6.55
CA PRO A 46 -17.51 18.06 6.36
C PRO A 46 -16.90 16.68 6.09
N PHE A 47 -17.57 15.61 6.51
CA PHE A 47 -17.09 14.24 6.37
C PHE A 47 -18.10 13.38 5.61
N SER A 48 -17.66 12.71 4.55
CA SER A 48 -18.49 11.74 3.81
C SER A 48 -18.50 10.36 4.46
N THR A 49 -17.52 10.04 5.30
CA THR A 49 -17.39 8.73 5.95
C THR A 49 -17.34 8.84 7.48
N GLU A 50 -17.88 7.81 8.14
CA GLU A 50 -17.96 7.77 9.60
C GLU A 50 -16.58 7.60 10.26
N HIS A 51 -15.67 6.83 9.65
CA HIS A 51 -14.34 6.61 10.24
C HIS A 51 -13.51 7.89 10.25
N VAL A 52 -13.52 8.68 9.17
CA VAL A 52 -12.80 9.97 9.13
C VAL A 52 -13.43 10.97 10.10
N ARG A 53 -14.77 11.02 10.17
CA ARG A 53 -15.47 11.84 11.18
C ARG A 53 -15.03 11.48 12.59
N ARG A 54 -15.00 10.18 12.91
CA ARG A 54 -14.62 9.67 14.24
C ARG A 54 -13.18 9.99 14.60
N LEU A 55 -12.25 9.86 13.65
CA LEU A 55 -10.84 10.22 13.84
C LEU A 55 -10.69 11.72 14.12
N ASN A 56 -11.42 12.57 13.39
CA ASN A 56 -11.41 14.01 13.65
C ASN A 56 -12.07 14.37 14.99
N GLN A 57 -13.10 13.65 15.43
CA GLN A 57 -13.67 13.85 16.78
C GLN A 57 -12.65 13.55 17.89
N LEU A 58 -11.74 12.59 17.70
CA LEU A 58 -10.64 12.34 18.66
C LEU A 58 -9.70 13.53 18.79
N ILE A 59 -9.50 14.29 17.70
CA ILE A 59 -8.77 15.56 17.77
C ILE A 59 -9.55 16.52 18.66
N PHE A 60 -10.85 16.73 18.44
CA PHE A 60 -11.57 17.80 19.14
C PHE A 60 -12.05 17.48 20.56
N VAL A 61 -12.13 16.21 20.97
CA VAL A 61 -12.75 15.82 22.25
C VAL A 61 -12.03 16.38 23.49
N THR A 62 -10.73 16.67 23.38
CA THR A 62 -9.92 17.25 24.47
C THR A 62 -9.86 18.77 24.45
N ARG A 63 -10.54 19.45 23.50
CA ARG A 63 -10.44 20.89 23.28
C ARG A 63 -11.60 21.63 23.95
N PHE A 64 -11.30 22.22 25.11
CA PHE A 64 -12.26 22.97 25.93
C PHE A 64 -11.96 24.48 25.91
N PRO A 65 -12.94 25.35 26.25
CA PRO A 65 -12.69 26.77 26.41
C PRO A 65 -11.56 27.05 27.41
N LEU A 66 -10.72 28.03 27.11
CA LEU A 66 -9.57 28.38 27.94
C LEU A 66 -9.97 28.66 29.40
N ASN A 67 -9.11 28.22 30.33
CA ASN A 67 -9.27 28.34 31.78
C ASN A 67 -10.46 27.53 32.36
N THR A 68 -11.02 26.59 31.59
CA THR A 68 -12.08 25.70 32.08
C THR A 68 -11.47 24.50 32.80
N PRO A 69 -11.88 24.20 34.04
CA PRO A 69 -11.49 22.96 34.70
C PRO A 69 -12.22 21.77 34.07
N VAL A 70 -11.48 20.71 33.74
CA VAL A 70 -11.97 19.48 33.11
C VAL A 70 -11.54 18.30 33.97
N ALA A 71 -12.51 17.52 34.45
CA ALA A 71 -12.20 16.29 35.18
C ALA A 71 -11.86 15.16 34.19
N VAL A 72 -10.61 14.73 34.17
CA VAL A 72 -10.12 13.64 33.31
C VAL A 72 -9.97 12.39 34.15
N THR A 73 -10.71 11.33 33.79
CA THR A 73 -10.54 10.00 34.39
C THR A 73 -9.70 9.14 33.46
N TYR A 74 -8.58 8.62 33.96
CA TYR A 74 -7.59 7.90 33.16
C TYR A 74 -6.98 6.72 33.94
N GLN A 75 -6.31 5.82 33.22
CA GLN A 75 -5.53 4.73 33.77
C GLN A 75 -4.16 4.68 33.07
N ASN A 76 -3.09 4.96 33.82
CA ASN A 76 -1.72 4.88 33.30
C ASN A 76 -1.31 3.44 32.97
N PRO A 77 -0.38 3.23 32.02
CA PRO A 77 0.19 1.92 31.73
C PRO A 77 0.74 1.25 32.99
N GLY A 78 0.46 -0.05 33.16
CA GLY A 78 0.89 -0.83 34.33
C GLY A 78 0.13 -0.55 35.64
N SER A 79 -0.75 0.47 35.69
CA SER A 79 -1.64 0.67 36.83
C SER A 79 -2.84 -0.26 36.77
N SER A 80 -3.30 -0.78 37.92
CA SER A 80 -4.55 -1.52 38.04
C SER A 80 -5.76 -0.65 38.36
N ASN A 81 -5.55 0.63 38.72
CA ASN A 81 -6.60 1.52 39.18
C ASN A 81 -6.66 2.78 38.32
N ALA A 82 -7.88 3.21 37.99
CA ALA A 82 -8.14 4.50 37.39
C ALA A 82 -7.98 5.64 38.41
N ALA A 83 -7.54 6.79 37.94
CA ALA A 83 -7.45 8.03 38.69
C ALA A 83 -8.29 9.12 38.00
N THR A 84 -8.74 10.11 38.77
CA THR A 84 -9.41 11.30 38.24
C THR A 84 -8.66 12.55 38.70
N VAL A 85 -8.31 13.41 37.75
CA VAL A 85 -7.63 14.68 37.99
C VAL A 85 -8.41 15.82 37.34
N ALA A 86 -8.40 17.00 37.95
CA ALA A 86 -8.95 18.21 37.35
C ALA A 86 -7.83 18.96 36.62
N LEU A 87 -7.90 19.01 35.29
CA LEU A 87 -6.97 19.76 34.44
C LEU A 87 -7.58 21.11 34.08
N THR A 88 -6.78 22.17 34.02
CA THR A 88 -7.25 23.46 33.49
C THR A 88 -6.90 23.54 32.01
N ALA A 89 -7.90 23.75 31.15
CA ALA A 89 -7.69 23.94 29.73
C ALA A 89 -6.79 25.16 29.46
N ALA A 90 -5.67 24.94 28.78
CA ALA A 90 -4.68 25.95 28.43
C ALA A 90 -4.62 26.16 26.92
N PHE A 91 -4.04 27.28 26.49
CA PHE A 91 -3.76 27.51 25.08
C PHE A 91 -2.52 26.71 24.70
N GLU A 92 -2.69 25.77 23.79
CA GLU A 92 -1.68 24.78 23.41
C GLU A 92 -1.99 24.32 21.97
N GLN A 93 -0.97 24.29 21.10
CA GLN A 93 -1.13 23.99 19.67
C GLN A 93 -0.37 22.73 19.23
N ASP A 94 0.63 22.29 19.98
CA ASP A 94 1.52 21.19 19.59
C ASP A 94 0.74 19.88 19.46
N SER A 95 -0.19 19.59 20.38
CA SER A 95 -1.08 18.43 20.30
C SER A 95 -2.05 18.50 19.11
N PHE A 96 -2.37 19.71 18.64
CA PHE A 96 -3.21 19.90 17.45
C PHE A 96 -2.43 19.55 16.20
N TYR A 97 -1.24 20.13 16.06
CA TYR A 97 -0.38 19.87 14.91
C TYR A 97 0.11 18.42 14.89
N PHE A 98 0.44 17.85 16.04
CA PHE A 98 0.74 16.41 16.16
C PHE A 98 -0.42 15.55 15.65
N ALA A 99 -1.66 15.86 16.03
CA ALA A 99 -2.82 15.07 15.61
C ALA A 99 -3.21 15.27 14.14
N LEU A 100 -2.84 16.42 13.56
CA LEU A 100 -2.97 16.65 12.12
C LEU A 100 -1.82 16.01 11.33
N GLY A 101 -0.66 15.76 11.94
CA GLY A 101 0.53 15.27 11.22
C GLY A 101 1.00 16.25 10.15
N ASP A 102 1.74 15.74 9.15
CA ASP A 102 2.28 16.54 8.04
C ASP A 102 1.25 16.76 6.92
N LEU A 103 -0.01 16.96 7.28
CA LEU A 103 -1.13 17.17 6.36
C LEU A 103 -1.00 18.41 5.47
N VAL A 104 -0.13 19.34 5.83
CA VAL A 104 0.10 20.59 5.10
C VAL A 104 1.58 20.66 4.78
N PRO A 105 1.98 20.47 3.50
CA PRO A 105 3.35 20.68 3.07
C PRO A 105 3.83 22.08 3.49
N THR A 106 5.08 22.16 3.97
CA THR A 106 5.69 23.44 4.35
C THR A 106 5.95 24.34 3.14
N GLY A 107 5.90 23.77 1.93
CA GLY A 107 6.18 24.44 0.65
C GLY A 107 7.65 24.35 0.24
N PHE A 108 8.46 23.60 0.99
CA PHE A 108 9.85 23.30 0.64
C PHE A 108 10.02 21.90 0.04
N GLU A 109 9.01 21.04 0.23
CA GLU A 109 8.95 19.70 -0.34
C GLU A 109 8.82 19.77 -1.86
N LEU A 110 9.36 18.77 -2.56
CA LEU A 110 9.04 18.56 -3.97
C LEU A 110 7.64 17.95 -4.10
N PRO A 111 6.99 18.02 -5.29
CA PRO A 111 5.67 17.39 -5.48
C PRO A 111 5.65 15.90 -5.13
N LEU A 112 6.78 15.23 -5.36
CA LEU A 112 7.06 13.87 -4.94
C LEU A 112 8.55 13.70 -4.64
N GLU A 113 8.86 12.82 -3.70
CA GLU A 113 10.21 12.44 -3.32
C GLU A 113 10.31 10.91 -3.34
N TYR A 114 11.45 10.39 -3.78
CA TYR A 114 11.65 8.95 -3.89
C TYR A 114 13.08 8.54 -3.54
N GLU A 115 13.21 7.31 -3.07
CA GLU A 115 14.47 6.68 -2.72
C GLU A 115 14.42 5.17 -3.00
N LEU A 116 15.60 4.55 -3.06
CA LEU A 116 15.73 3.09 -3.08
C LEU A 116 15.94 2.64 -1.63
N LEU A 117 15.09 1.75 -1.14
CA LEU A 117 15.18 1.21 0.22
C LEU A 117 16.26 0.13 0.30
N ASP A 118 16.73 -0.14 1.52
CA ASP A 118 17.66 -1.25 1.81
C ASP A 118 17.09 -2.63 1.42
N SER A 119 15.75 -2.75 1.31
CA SER A 119 15.08 -3.97 0.82
C SER A 119 15.22 -4.19 -0.69
N GLY A 120 15.76 -3.22 -1.44
CA GLY A 120 15.83 -3.25 -2.91
C GLY A 120 14.56 -2.78 -3.62
N TYR A 121 13.51 -2.41 -2.88
CA TYR A 121 12.31 -1.77 -3.46
C TYR A 121 12.49 -0.26 -3.51
N ALA A 122 11.90 0.38 -4.52
CA ALA A 122 11.78 1.83 -4.51
C ALA A 122 10.61 2.27 -3.63
N TYR A 123 10.76 3.42 -3.01
CA TYR A 123 9.72 4.11 -2.28
C TYR A 123 9.51 5.49 -2.88
N VAL A 124 8.26 5.91 -3.05
CA VAL A 124 7.90 7.27 -3.47
C VAL A 124 6.79 7.82 -2.59
N LYS A 125 7.01 8.99 -2.01
CA LYS A 125 5.97 9.77 -1.33
C LYS A 125 5.41 10.81 -2.29
N VAL A 126 4.10 10.77 -2.51
CA VAL A 126 3.39 11.76 -3.34
C VAL A 126 2.57 12.65 -2.41
N TYR A 127 3.09 13.83 -2.10
CA TYR A 127 2.51 14.73 -1.09
C TYR A 127 1.14 15.28 -1.51
N SER A 128 0.98 15.63 -2.79
CA SER A 128 -0.26 16.26 -3.26
C SER A 128 -0.40 16.14 -4.78
N PHE A 129 -1.63 16.00 -5.25
CA PHE A 129 -1.97 16.21 -6.66
C PHE A 129 -2.33 17.67 -6.98
N SER A 130 -2.22 18.59 -6.03
CA SER A 130 -2.49 20.03 -6.22
C SER A 130 -1.24 20.85 -6.56
N ASP A 131 -0.07 20.20 -6.61
CA ASP A 131 1.20 20.86 -6.96
C ASP A 131 1.33 21.10 -8.48
N ASN A 132 2.50 21.57 -8.91
CA ASN A 132 2.82 21.89 -10.29
C ASN A 132 2.82 20.63 -11.18
N GLU A 133 1.78 20.50 -12.02
CA GLU A 133 1.58 19.31 -12.87
C GLU A 133 2.81 18.95 -13.72
N LEU A 134 3.49 19.94 -14.30
CA LEU A 134 4.65 19.70 -15.15
C LEU A 134 5.83 19.13 -14.35
N LEU A 135 6.16 19.75 -13.21
CA LEU A 135 7.24 19.27 -12.35
C LEU A 135 6.93 17.87 -11.80
N THR A 136 5.69 17.62 -11.38
CA THR A 136 5.25 16.31 -10.89
C THR A 136 5.47 15.23 -11.94
N ILE A 137 5.00 15.44 -13.18
CA ILE A 137 5.17 14.46 -14.26
C ILE A 137 6.65 14.27 -14.61
N GLN A 138 7.47 15.32 -14.63
CA GLN A 138 8.91 15.19 -14.89
C GLN A 138 9.64 14.37 -13.83
N LEU A 139 9.29 14.55 -12.55
CA LEU A 139 9.84 13.76 -11.45
C LEU A 139 9.35 12.30 -11.53
N TRP A 140 8.08 12.10 -11.88
CA TRP A 140 7.48 10.77 -12.04
C TRP A 140 8.11 10.00 -13.20
N GLU A 141 8.24 10.60 -14.38
CA GLU A 141 8.92 9.96 -15.52
C GLU A 141 10.39 9.65 -15.21
N ARG A 142 11.08 10.53 -14.47
CA ARG A 142 12.45 10.26 -14.02
C ARG A 142 12.49 9.05 -13.10
N LEU A 143 11.56 8.93 -12.14
CA LEU A 143 11.43 7.73 -11.31
C LEU A 143 11.21 6.49 -12.18
N MET A 144 10.24 6.50 -13.09
CA MET A 144 9.93 5.35 -13.96
C MET A 144 11.13 4.90 -14.82
N ARG A 145 11.95 5.83 -15.30
CA ARG A 145 13.21 5.50 -16.01
C ARG A 145 14.21 4.84 -15.07
N ASN A 146 14.44 5.43 -13.89
CA ASN A 146 15.38 4.85 -12.91
C ASN A 146 14.96 3.44 -12.48
N LEU A 147 13.65 3.20 -12.28
CA LEU A 147 13.15 1.86 -11.93
C LEU A 147 13.49 0.83 -12.99
N GLN A 148 13.33 1.18 -14.27
CA GLN A 148 13.65 0.29 -15.38
C GLN A 148 15.15 0.11 -15.58
N ASP A 149 15.92 1.20 -15.56
CA ASP A 149 17.36 1.18 -15.79
C ASP A 149 18.10 0.36 -14.71
N GLU A 150 17.62 0.41 -13.45
CA GLU A 150 18.19 -0.31 -12.32
C GLU A 150 17.51 -1.68 -12.06
N GLY A 151 16.52 -2.06 -12.87
CA GLY A 151 15.81 -3.33 -12.71
C GLY A 151 15.11 -3.48 -11.35
N VAL A 152 14.59 -2.38 -10.79
CA VAL A 152 13.93 -2.39 -9.49
C VAL A 152 12.67 -3.27 -9.59
N PRO A 153 12.52 -4.28 -8.72
CA PRO A 153 11.43 -5.26 -8.86
C PRO A 153 10.10 -4.75 -8.30
N GLY A 154 10.13 -3.83 -7.32
CA GLY A 154 8.95 -3.35 -6.61
C GLY A 154 8.97 -1.86 -6.30
N LEU A 155 7.79 -1.23 -6.33
CA LEU A 155 7.60 0.18 -5.96
C LEU A 155 6.50 0.31 -4.90
N ILE A 156 6.83 1.02 -3.82
CA ILE A 156 5.92 1.40 -2.75
C ILE A 156 5.55 2.88 -2.93
N ILE A 157 4.26 3.17 -3.07
CA ILE A 157 3.72 4.52 -3.30
C ILE A 157 3.00 4.97 -2.02
N ASP A 158 3.54 5.94 -1.30
CA ASP A 158 2.90 6.52 -0.12
C ASP A 158 2.07 7.75 -0.47
N MET A 159 0.77 7.64 -0.19
CA MET A 159 -0.20 8.72 -0.36
C MET A 159 -1.03 8.96 0.91
N ARG A 160 -0.56 8.52 2.09
CA ARG A 160 -1.29 8.65 3.36
C ARG A 160 -1.68 10.07 3.72
N GLU A 161 -0.92 11.07 3.26
CA GLU A 161 -1.12 12.49 3.51
C GLU A 161 -1.68 13.26 2.30
N ASN A 162 -1.92 12.57 1.17
CA ASN A 162 -2.29 13.22 -0.08
C ASN A 162 -3.78 13.58 -0.13
N GLY A 163 -4.11 14.83 0.14
CA GLY A 163 -5.49 15.35 0.10
C GLY A 163 -6.13 15.45 -1.31
N GLY A 164 -5.43 15.05 -2.37
CA GLY A 164 -5.91 15.10 -3.75
C GLY A 164 -5.45 16.34 -4.53
N GLY A 165 -6.28 16.78 -5.48
CA GLY A 165 -5.95 17.84 -6.43
C GLY A 165 -6.37 17.48 -7.86
N SER A 166 -5.43 17.51 -8.79
CA SER A 166 -5.65 17.27 -10.22
C SER A 166 -5.98 15.81 -10.51
N GLY A 167 -7.21 15.56 -10.99
CA GLY A 167 -7.60 14.25 -11.53
C GLY A 167 -6.81 13.85 -12.77
N PHE A 168 -6.25 14.82 -13.51
CA PHE A 168 -5.33 14.54 -14.62
C PHE A 168 -4.04 13.89 -14.13
N LEU A 169 -3.45 14.39 -13.03
CA LEU A 169 -2.26 13.76 -12.46
C LEU A 169 -2.57 12.36 -11.94
N ALA A 170 -3.70 12.18 -11.25
CA ALA A 170 -4.12 10.87 -10.77
C ALA A 170 -4.25 9.83 -11.90
N SER A 171 -4.96 10.15 -12.98
CA SER A 171 -5.11 9.21 -14.10
C SER A 171 -3.82 9.04 -14.91
N SER A 172 -3.09 10.13 -15.17
CA SER A 172 -1.87 10.08 -15.99
C SER A 172 -0.75 9.33 -15.29
N MET A 173 -0.55 9.53 -13.98
CA MET A 173 0.50 8.83 -13.23
C MET A 173 0.15 7.35 -13.03
N ALA A 174 -1.12 7.01 -12.81
CA ALA A 174 -1.55 5.61 -12.70
C ALA A 174 -1.39 4.84 -14.03
N ALA A 175 -1.59 5.51 -15.18
CA ALA A 175 -1.47 4.91 -16.51
C ALA A 175 -0.09 4.31 -16.82
N TYR A 176 0.98 4.73 -16.10
CA TYR A 176 2.33 4.17 -16.23
C TYR A 176 2.41 2.69 -15.83
N PHE A 177 1.43 2.19 -15.10
CA PHE A 177 1.42 0.83 -14.57
C PHE A 177 0.54 -0.12 -15.37
N PHE A 178 -0.01 0.32 -16.50
CA PHE A 178 -0.91 -0.49 -17.33
C PHE A 178 -0.40 -0.63 -18.76
N GLN A 179 -0.66 -1.79 -19.36
CA GLN A 179 -0.24 -2.10 -20.73
C GLN A 179 -1.30 -1.80 -21.78
N GLU A 180 -2.55 -1.70 -21.36
CA GLU A 180 -3.70 -1.39 -22.20
C GLU A 180 -4.53 -0.26 -21.60
N THR A 181 -5.25 0.46 -22.48
CA THR A 181 -6.16 1.51 -22.05
C THR A 181 -7.36 0.88 -21.36
N LEU A 182 -7.65 1.33 -20.14
CA LEU A 182 -8.79 0.87 -19.34
C LEU A 182 -9.85 1.97 -19.19
N PRO A 183 -11.14 1.62 -19.14
CA PRO A 183 -12.20 2.54 -18.75
C PRO A 183 -12.11 2.84 -17.24
N LEU A 184 -12.10 4.12 -16.91
CA LEU A 184 -11.96 4.63 -15.53
C LEU A 184 -13.32 5.00 -14.93
N GLY A 185 -14.27 5.40 -15.78
CA GLY A 185 -15.62 5.74 -15.38
C GLY A 185 -16.11 7.09 -15.88
N TYR A 186 -17.07 7.67 -15.16
CA TYR A 186 -17.81 8.85 -15.58
C TYR A 186 -17.89 9.90 -14.48
N THR A 187 -18.18 11.14 -14.86
CA THR A 187 -18.69 12.15 -13.94
C THR A 187 -20.13 12.48 -14.27
N SER A 188 -21.04 12.28 -13.33
CA SER A 188 -22.45 12.67 -13.49
C SER A 188 -22.74 14.01 -12.82
N TYR A 189 -23.57 14.81 -13.47
CA TYR A 189 -24.00 16.12 -12.98
C TYR A 189 -25.53 16.16 -12.88
N TYR A 190 -26.06 17.01 -12.00
CA TYR A 190 -27.50 17.20 -11.90
C TYR A 190 -28.03 17.96 -13.12
N ASP A 191 -28.89 17.32 -13.90
CA ASP A 191 -29.56 17.90 -15.06
C ASP A 191 -30.94 18.43 -14.63
N LYS A 192 -31.12 19.75 -14.71
CA LYS A 192 -32.36 20.42 -14.31
C LYS A 192 -33.55 20.11 -15.22
N GLU A 193 -33.31 19.83 -16.50
CA GLU A 193 -34.37 19.51 -17.45
C GLU A 193 -34.89 18.09 -17.23
N ARG A 194 -34.00 17.17 -16.86
CA ARG A 194 -34.34 15.77 -16.52
C ARG A 194 -34.82 15.61 -15.07
N GLY A 195 -34.39 16.48 -14.17
CA GLY A 195 -34.71 16.40 -12.74
C GLY A 195 -33.94 15.31 -12.00
N GLU A 196 -32.82 14.85 -12.57
CA GLU A 196 -32.00 13.76 -12.04
C GLU A 196 -30.51 13.95 -12.39
N PHE A 197 -29.64 13.12 -11.81
CA PHE A 197 -28.23 13.08 -12.21
C PHE A 197 -28.08 12.33 -13.52
N TYR A 198 -27.30 12.89 -14.43
CA TYR A 198 -27.04 12.33 -15.76
C TYR A 198 -25.54 12.39 -16.07
N PHE A 199 -25.04 11.36 -16.74
CA PHE A 199 -23.74 11.37 -17.42
C PHE A 199 -23.95 10.98 -18.87
N ASP A 200 -23.11 11.52 -19.76
CA ASP A 200 -23.13 11.15 -21.17
C ASP A 200 -22.44 9.78 -21.36
N PRO A 201 -23.08 8.76 -21.94
CA PRO A 201 -22.43 7.48 -22.21
C PRO A 201 -21.14 7.59 -23.04
N ASP A 202 -21.01 8.63 -23.86
CA ASP A 202 -19.81 8.92 -24.67
C ASP A 202 -18.72 9.67 -23.88
N SER A 203 -18.94 9.98 -22.60
CA SER A 203 -17.99 10.68 -21.72
C SER A 203 -17.12 9.75 -20.86
N MET A 204 -17.01 8.47 -21.24
CA MET A 204 -16.15 7.50 -20.55
C MET A 204 -14.73 8.06 -20.48
N GLN A 205 -14.22 8.19 -19.26
CA GLN A 205 -12.82 8.49 -19.04
C GLN A 205 -12.01 7.22 -19.22
N GLU A 206 -10.90 7.33 -19.93
CA GLU A 206 -10.01 6.21 -20.21
C GLU A 206 -8.56 6.63 -19.96
N PHE A 207 -7.70 5.66 -19.68
CA PHE A 207 -6.27 5.96 -19.57
C PHE A 207 -5.68 6.44 -20.90
N ILE A 208 -4.89 7.52 -20.80
CA ILE A 208 -3.93 7.91 -21.84
C ILE A 208 -2.60 7.29 -21.47
N LEU A 209 -2.24 6.20 -22.14
CA LEU A 209 -1.02 5.46 -21.82
C LEU A 209 0.24 6.27 -22.18
N PRO A 210 1.28 6.22 -21.34
CA PRO A 210 2.58 6.76 -21.71
C PRO A 210 3.27 5.88 -22.77
N PRO A 211 4.37 6.37 -23.36
CA PRO A 211 5.27 5.56 -24.18
C PRO A 211 5.63 4.24 -23.48
N ALA A 212 5.76 3.16 -24.26
CA ALA A 212 5.96 1.83 -23.71
C ALA A 212 7.23 1.73 -22.85
N GLU A 213 8.29 2.42 -23.24
CA GLU A 213 9.56 2.52 -22.53
C GLU A 213 9.51 3.28 -21.20
N LEU A 214 8.36 3.82 -20.83
CA LEU A 214 8.13 4.46 -19.54
C LEU A 214 7.19 3.65 -18.66
N ARG A 215 6.60 2.57 -19.16
CA ARG A 215 5.68 1.75 -18.38
C ARG A 215 6.47 0.85 -17.43
N TYR A 216 5.93 0.67 -16.23
CA TYR A 216 6.56 -0.11 -15.19
C TYR A 216 5.71 -1.31 -14.82
N ASP A 217 6.28 -2.51 -14.99
CA ASP A 217 5.61 -3.79 -14.77
C ASP A 217 5.92 -4.44 -13.41
N GLY A 218 6.83 -3.85 -12.62
CA GLY A 218 7.18 -4.37 -11.30
C GLY A 218 6.01 -4.35 -10.31
N GLN A 219 6.17 -5.07 -9.19
CA GLN A 219 5.12 -5.20 -8.18
C GLN A 219 4.86 -3.88 -7.46
N LEU A 220 3.61 -3.62 -7.10
CA LEU A 220 3.18 -2.36 -6.51
C LEU A 220 2.48 -2.55 -5.16
N ALA A 221 2.83 -1.70 -4.22
CA ALA A 221 2.07 -1.48 -3.00
C ALA A 221 1.78 0.02 -2.85
N VAL A 222 0.54 0.37 -2.52
CA VAL A 222 0.10 1.75 -2.33
C VAL A 222 -0.33 1.92 -0.89
N ILE A 223 0.38 2.77 -0.14
CA ILE A 223 0.03 3.07 1.23
C ILE A 223 -0.98 4.22 1.24
N VAL A 224 -2.12 3.98 1.87
CA VAL A 224 -3.22 4.95 1.96
C VAL A 224 -3.66 5.16 3.40
N GLY A 225 -4.36 6.27 3.63
CA GLY A 225 -4.95 6.59 4.92
C GLY A 225 -6.16 7.50 4.80
N PRO A 226 -6.78 7.86 5.94
CA PRO A 226 -7.96 8.73 6.00
C PRO A 226 -7.79 10.12 5.36
N ASN A 227 -6.55 10.57 5.15
CA ASN A 227 -6.28 11.85 4.50
C ASN A 227 -6.09 11.73 2.98
N CYS A 228 -5.94 10.50 2.45
CA CYS A 228 -6.04 10.27 1.01
C CYS A 228 -7.45 10.62 0.54
N ALA A 229 -7.58 11.69 -0.23
CA ALA A 229 -8.87 12.24 -0.64
C ALA A 229 -8.90 12.60 -2.14
N SER A 230 -10.09 12.57 -2.73
CA SER A 230 -10.33 13.05 -4.11
C SER A 230 -9.39 12.40 -5.14
N ALA A 231 -8.52 13.17 -5.82
CA ALA A 231 -7.56 12.64 -6.80
C ALA A 231 -6.68 11.49 -6.25
N CYS A 232 -6.33 11.51 -4.96
CA CYS A 232 -5.63 10.40 -4.31
C CYS A 232 -6.46 9.11 -4.31
N GLU A 233 -7.76 9.23 -4.10
CA GLU A 233 -8.68 8.10 -4.10
C GLU A 233 -8.90 7.57 -5.50
N PHE A 234 -8.95 8.45 -6.51
CA PHE A 234 -9.00 8.01 -7.91
C PHE A 234 -7.73 7.23 -8.29
N PHE A 235 -6.54 7.76 -8.00
CA PHE A 235 -5.29 7.05 -8.23
C PHE A 235 -5.27 5.69 -7.53
N SER A 236 -5.63 5.65 -6.24
CA SER A 236 -5.68 4.41 -5.45
C SER A 236 -6.67 3.41 -6.03
N TYR A 237 -7.87 3.86 -6.41
CA TYR A 237 -8.90 3.03 -7.03
C TYR A 237 -8.44 2.47 -8.38
N TYR A 238 -7.82 3.31 -9.22
CA TYR A 238 -7.31 2.86 -10.52
C TYR A 238 -6.31 1.72 -10.38
N LEU A 239 -5.45 1.75 -9.36
CA LEU A 239 -4.50 0.66 -9.11
C LEU A 239 -5.13 -0.61 -8.52
N THR A 240 -6.41 -0.59 -8.16
CA THR A 240 -7.17 -1.82 -7.87
C THR A 240 -7.66 -2.51 -9.14
N LEU A 241 -7.72 -1.81 -10.27
CA LEU A 241 -8.08 -2.41 -11.55
C LEU A 241 -7.03 -3.44 -11.95
N GLN A 242 -7.48 -4.57 -12.48
CA GLN A 242 -6.63 -5.72 -12.83
C GLN A 242 -5.75 -6.21 -11.66
N ASP A 243 -6.14 -5.94 -10.41
CA ASP A 243 -5.37 -6.24 -9.21
C ASP A 243 -3.93 -5.68 -9.26
N ARG A 244 -3.75 -4.52 -9.91
CA ARG A 244 -2.43 -4.00 -10.27
C ARG A 244 -1.53 -3.66 -9.07
N ALA A 245 -2.10 -3.25 -7.95
CA ALA A 245 -1.37 -2.98 -6.72
C ALA A 245 -2.14 -3.44 -5.47
N ALA A 246 -1.39 -3.79 -4.43
CA ALA A 246 -1.98 -3.88 -3.09
C ALA A 246 -2.23 -2.49 -2.51
N ILE A 247 -3.38 -2.33 -1.85
CA ILE A 247 -3.71 -1.12 -1.11
C ILE A 247 -3.48 -1.42 0.38
N VAL A 248 -2.45 -0.81 0.97
CA VAL A 248 -2.01 -1.04 2.34
C VAL A 248 -2.49 0.10 3.23
N GLY A 249 -3.12 -0.21 4.37
CA GLY A 249 -3.58 0.84 5.28
C GLY A 249 -4.31 0.34 6.51
N HIS A 250 -4.43 1.22 7.50
CA HIS A 250 -5.24 0.99 8.71
C HIS A 250 -6.74 1.12 8.45
N TYR A 251 -7.09 2.10 7.61
CA TYR A 251 -8.44 2.54 7.33
C TYR A 251 -8.62 2.72 5.81
N PRO A 252 -9.86 2.68 5.31
CA PRO A 252 -10.17 3.22 3.99
C PRO A 252 -9.78 4.69 3.87
N THR A 253 -9.65 5.15 2.63
CA THR A 253 -9.47 6.57 2.30
C THR A 253 -10.68 7.43 2.72
N ALA A 254 -10.63 8.74 2.45
CA ALA A 254 -11.58 9.70 2.98
C ALA A 254 -13.05 9.50 2.54
N GLY A 255 -13.26 9.00 1.32
CA GLY A 255 -14.55 8.84 0.66
C GLY A 255 -15.08 10.13 0.04
N LEU A 256 -14.22 10.96 -0.54
CA LEU A 256 -14.50 12.29 -1.11
C LEU A 256 -14.31 12.28 -2.64
N GLY A 257 -15.11 11.48 -3.34
CA GLY A 257 -15.03 11.29 -4.79
C GLY A 257 -15.84 12.30 -5.60
N GLY A 258 -16.61 13.19 -4.98
CA GLY A 258 -17.39 14.21 -5.68
C GLY A 258 -16.55 15.35 -6.26
N SER A 259 -16.87 15.80 -7.49
CA SER A 259 -16.29 17.03 -8.04
C SER A 259 -16.91 18.26 -7.38
N ILE A 260 -16.09 19.25 -7.04
CA ILE A 260 -16.53 20.48 -6.37
C ILE A 260 -16.67 21.66 -7.33
N ASP A 261 -17.51 22.62 -6.94
CA ASP A 261 -17.57 23.96 -7.50
C ASP A 261 -17.48 24.99 -6.36
N GLN A 262 -17.12 26.23 -6.70
CA GLN A 262 -16.98 27.33 -5.75
C GLN A 262 -17.84 28.53 -6.14
N VAL A 263 -18.58 29.04 -5.17
CA VAL A 263 -19.34 30.28 -5.28
C VAL A 263 -18.60 31.38 -4.55
N ALA A 264 -18.26 32.46 -5.26
CA ALA A 264 -17.78 33.69 -4.64
C ALA A 264 -18.92 34.38 -3.90
N MET A 265 -18.68 34.73 -2.64
CA MET A 265 -19.61 35.40 -1.76
C MET A 265 -19.14 36.84 -1.50
N PRO A 266 -20.01 37.74 -0.99
CA PRO A 266 -19.60 39.06 -0.53
C PRO A 266 -18.42 38.99 0.46
N ASP A 267 -17.72 40.11 0.62
CA ASP A 267 -16.59 40.27 1.55
C ASP A 267 -15.41 39.31 1.32
N GLY A 268 -15.30 38.72 0.13
CA GLY A 268 -14.19 37.85 -0.26
C GLY A 268 -14.31 36.41 0.26
N GLU A 269 -15.47 36.04 0.80
CA GLU A 269 -15.76 34.66 1.21
C GLU A 269 -15.99 33.75 0.00
N THR A 270 -15.80 32.45 0.18
CA THR A 270 -16.12 31.43 -0.81
C THR A 270 -16.90 30.29 -0.18
N PHE A 271 -17.88 29.75 -0.91
CA PHE A 271 -18.63 28.57 -0.52
C PHE A 271 -18.35 27.45 -1.52
N THR A 272 -17.80 26.34 -1.03
CA THR A 272 -17.51 25.16 -1.85
C THR A 272 -18.63 24.15 -1.68
N PHE A 273 -19.12 23.57 -2.78
CA PHE A 273 -20.13 22.53 -2.76
C PHE A 273 -19.84 21.45 -3.80
N THR A 274 -20.34 20.24 -3.57
CA THR A 274 -20.23 19.14 -4.54
C THR A 274 -21.20 19.37 -5.71
N GLN A 275 -20.68 19.49 -6.93
CA GLN A 275 -21.49 19.67 -8.14
C GLN A 275 -21.72 18.37 -8.93
N GLY A 276 -20.87 17.36 -8.74
CA GLY A 276 -20.88 16.14 -9.57
C GLY A 276 -20.45 14.90 -8.79
N ARG A 277 -20.85 13.73 -9.30
CA ARG A 277 -20.55 12.42 -8.71
C ARG A 277 -19.61 11.66 -9.61
N ALA A 278 -18.47 11.21 -9.08
CA ALA A 278 -17.63 10.25 -9.77
C ALA A 278 -18.25 8.86 -9.72
N MET A 279 -18.28 8.20 -10.87
CA MET A 279 -18.85 6.88 -11.09
C MET A 279 -17.79 5.98 -11.70
N ASN A 280 -17.84 4.68 -11.45
CA ASN A 280 -16.98 3.70 -12.11
C ASN A 280 -17.44 3.46 -13.57
N ALA A 281 -16.77 2.56 -14.28
CA ALA A 281 -17.10 2.19 -15.66
C ALA A 281 -18.54 1.63 -15.83
N ASP A 282 -19.11 1.06 -14.77
CA ASP A 282 -20.50 0.57 -14.76
C ASP A 282 -21.53 1.67 -14.44
N GLY A 283 -21.08 2.90 -14.18
CA GLY A 283 -21.96 4.02 -13.84
C GLY A 283 -22.43 4.00 -12.38
N GLU A 284 -21.69 3.35 -11.47
CA GLU A 284 -21.98 3.27 -10.03
C GLU A 284 -21.05 4.17 -9.20
N ILE A 285 -21.57 4.73 -8.11
CA ILE A 285 -20.76 5.45 -7.12
C ILE A 285 -19.87 4.44 -6.38
N HIS A 286 -18.55 4.63 -6.46
CA HIS A 286 -17.57 3.67 -5.92
C HIS A 286 -16.73 4.25 -4.76
N ILE A 287 -16.42 5.55 -4.75
CA ILE A 287 -15.60 6.20 -3.70
C ILE A 287 -16.45 6.98 -2.69
N GLU A 288 -17.39 7.80 -3.16
CA GLU A 288 -18.11 8.75 -2.29
C GLU A 288 -18.82 8.05 -1.13
N GLY A 289 -18.54 8.51 0.09
CA GLY A 289 -19.12 7.97 1.32
C GLY A 289 -18.60 6.60 1.77
N ARG A 290 -17.56 6.08 1.11
CA ARG A 290 -16.95 4.77 1.44
C ARG A 290 -15.42 4.81 1.51
N GLY A 291 -14.79 5.52 0.56
CA GLY A 291 -13.36 5.46 0.32
C GLY A 291 -12.93 4.17 -0.38
N VAL A 292 -11.67 4.13 -0.81
CA VAL A 292 -10.97 2.95 -1.29
C VAL A 292 -10.53 2.13 -0.07
N PRO A 293 -11.01 0.89 0.10
CA PRO A 293 -10.61 0.04 1.21
C PRO A 293 -9.21 -0.56 1.00
N PRO A 294 -8.41 -0.77 2.07
CA PRO A 294 -7.17 -1.52 1.97
C PRO A 294 -7.45 -2.98 1.58
N THR A 295 -6.69 -3.51 0.63
CA THR A 295 -6.63 -4.96 0.35
C THR A 295 -5.75 -5.66 1.37
N VAL A 296 -4.74 -4.97 1.89
CA VAL A 296 -3.89 -5.39 3.02
C VAL A 296 -4.19 -4.50 4.21
N ARG A 297 -5.09 -4.97 5.07
CA ARG A 297 -5.55 -4.21 6.25
C ARG A 297 -4.61 -4.41 7.43
N VAL A 298 -3.98 -3.33 7.87
CA VAL A 298 -3.10 -3.33 9.06
C VAL A 298 -3.92 -2.91 10.30
N PRO A 299 -4.05 -3.76 11.33
CA PRO A 299 -4.75 -3.37 12.55
C PRO A 299 -4.04 -2.22 13.27
N VAL A 300 -4.80 -1.26 13.79
CA VAL A 300 -4.26 -0.25 14.71
C VAL A 300 -4.04 -0.91 16.07
N THR A 301 -2.78 -1.02 16.50
CA THR A 301 -2.38 -1.58 17.80
C THR A 301 -1.78 -0.50 18.69
N GLU A 302 -1.75 -0.73 20.01
CA GLU A 302 -1.09 0.18 20.95
C GLU A 302 0.41 0.33 20.63
N THR A 303 1.08 -0.77 20.27
CA THR A 303 2.47 -0.76 19.84
C THR A 303 2.68 0.10 18.60
N ALA A 304 1.82 -0.03 17.58
CA ALA A 304 1.93 0.77 16.36
C ALA A 304 1.65 2.27 16.60
N VAL A 305 0.76 2.60 17.53
CA VAL A 305 0.40 4.00 17.84
C VAL A 305 1.46 4.70 18.71
N LEU A 306 2.18 3.94 19.54
CA LEU A 306 3.17 4.47 20.48
C LEU A 306 4.63 4.26 20.04
N GLY A 307 4.85 3.40 19.04
CA GLY A 307 6.17 3.13 18.48
C GLY A 307 6.62 4.18 17.47
N GLU A 308 7.90 4.12 17.10
CA GLU A 308 8.51 4.99 16.08
C GLU A 308 8.58 4.30 14.70
N GLU A 309 8.22 3.02 14.64
CA GLU A 309 8.26 2.20 13.42
C GLU A 309 7.10 2.54 12.47
N ASP A 310 7.40 2.65 11.18
CA ASP A 310 6.38 2.79 10.16
C ASP A 310 5.82 1.41 9.77
N VAL A 311 4.90 0.92 10.58
CA VAL A 311 4.27 -0.40 10.40
C VAL A 311 3.57 -0.56 9.04
N LEU A 312 3.15 0.53 8.40
CA LEU A 312 2.50 0.47 7.08
C LEU A 312 3.55 0.28 5.98
N LEU A 313 4.68 0.97 6.07
CA LEU A 313 5.81 0.78 5.17
C LEU A 313 6.39 -0.63 5.34
N GLU A 314 6.63 -1.07 6.57
CA GLU A 314 7.11 -2.44 6.85
C GLU A 314 6.14 -3.50 6.32
N THR A 315 4.82 -3.28 6.46
CA THR A 315 3.83 -4.20 5.89
C THR A 315 3.86 -4.18 4.36
N ALA A 316 4.07 -3.03 3.73
CA ALA A 316 4.19 -2.93 2.29
C ALA A 316 5.43 -3.67 1.78
N VAL A 317 6.58 -3.51 2.45
CA VAL A 317 7.81 -4.26 2.18
C VAL A 317 7.56 -5.76 2.37
N ALA A 318 6.99 -6.19 3.50
CA ALA A 318 6.69 -7.59 3.77
C ALA A 318 5.69 -8.21 2.78
N TYR A 319 4.74 -7.42 2.28
CA TYR A 319 3.82 -7.86 1.23
C TYR A 319 4.56 -8.09 -0.09
N LEU A 320 5.44 -7.16 -0.50
CA LEU A 320 6.27 -7.35 -1.68
C LEU A 320 7.23 -8.54 -1.48
N ASP A 321 7.86 -8.66 -0.32
CA ASP A 321 8.68 -9.82 0.04
C ASP A 321 7.87 -11.12 0.02
N GLN A 322 6.56 -11.11 0.26
CA GLN A 322 5.74 -12.29 0.08
C GLN A 322 5.45 -12.57 -1.40
N LEU A 323 5.41 -11.56 -2.26
CA LEU A 323 5.28 -11.78 -3.70
C LEU A 323 6.58 -12.29 -4.33
N PHE A 324 7.73 -11.85 -3.82
CA PHE A 324 9.07 -12.24 -4.31
C PHE A 324 9.70 -13.40 -3.51
N GLY A 325 9.26 -13.60 -2.27
CA GLY A 325 9.81 -14.55 -1.29
C GLY A 325 8.73 -15.34 -0.55
N GLY A 326 7.47 -15.25 -0.96
CA GLY A 326 6.43 -16.19 -0.53
C GLY A 326 6.70 -17.53 -1.17
N GLY A 327 7.31 -18.42 -0.38
CA GLY A 327 7.63 -19.82 -0.61
C GLY A 327 7.17 -20.38 -1.95
N ALA A 328 8.14 -20.87 -2.72
CA ALA A 328 7.91 -21.47 -4.02
C ALA A 328 6.60 -22.25 -4.07
N ILE A 329 5.78 -21.94 -5.08
CA ILE A 329 4.47 -22.57 -5.22
C ILE A 329 4.68 -24.08 -5.43
N ASP A 330 3.83 -24.89 -4.81
CA ASP A 330 3.89 -26.34 -4.96
C ASP A 330 3.52 -26.72 -6.41
N GLY A 331 4.52 -27.16 -7.17
CA GLY A 331 4.41 -27.68 -8.53
C GLY A 331 3.98 -29.15 -8.57
N GLY A 332 3.92 -29.82 -7.42
CA GLY A 332 3.59 -31.23 -7.28
C GLY A 332 4.83 -32.13 -7.27
N SER A 333 4.65 -33.40 -7.66
CA SER A 333 5.74 -34.39 -7.69
C SER A 333 6.31 -34.57 -9.09
N ILE A 334 7.62 -34.79 -9.19
CA ILE A 334 8.31 -35.19 -10.42
C ILE A 334 9.05 -36.52 -10.19
N ALA A 335 9.02 -37.44 -11.16
CA ALA A 335 9.71 -38.71 -11.08
C ALA A 335 10.84 -38.82 -12.12
N ILE A 336 11.72 -39.82 -11.93
CA ILE A 336 12.77 -40.15 -12.90
C ILE A 336 12.12 -40.53 -14.25
N GLY A 337 12.47 -39.80 -15.30
CA GLY A 337 11.94 -39.93 -16.66
C GLY A 337 10.89 -38.87 -17.03
N ASP A 338 10.49 -38.02 -16.08
CA ASP A 338 9.53 -36.94 -16.33
C ASP A 338 10.20 -35.67 -16.85
N ALA A 339 9.42 -34.91 -17.61
CA ALA A 339 9.70 -33.52 -17.96
C ALA A 339 8.42 -32.70 -17.73
N ILE A 340 8.53 -31.64 -16.92
CA ILE A 340 7.43 -30.74 -16.58
C ILE A 340 7.77 -29.36 -17.11
N SER A 341 6.81 -28.73 -17.78
CA SER A 341 6.95 -27.36 -18.28
C SER A 341 5.89 -26.46 -17.67
N GLY A 342 6.24 -25.20 -17.47
CA GLY A 342 5.34 -24.18 -16.95
C GLY A 342 5.77 -22.78 -17.36
N ASP A 343 4.96 -21.80 -16.98
CA ASP A 343 5.30 -20.39 -17.11
C ASP A 343 6.04 -19.92 -15.86
N ILE A 344 7.01 -19.02 -16.04
CA ILE A 344 7.74 -18.37 -14.97
C ILE A 344 7.76 -16.85 -15.18
N THR A 345 7.57 -16.12 -14.11
CA THR A 345 7.59 -14.65 -14.07
C THR A 345 8.60 -14.17 -13.04
N PRO A 346 9.03 -12.89 -13.08
CA PRO A 346 9.97 -12.37 -12.09
C PRO A 346 9.43 -12.56 -10.67
N GLY A 347 10.28 -13.04 -9.76
CA GLY A 347 9.91 -13.40 -8.39
C GLY A 347 9.23 -14.76 -8.21
N LEU A 348 8.78 -15.42 -9.28
CA LEU A 348 8.10 -16.71 -9.15
C LEU A 348 9.10 -17.85 -8.96
N ARG A 349 8.92 -18.59 -7.87
CA ARG A 349 9.61 -19.85 -7.61
C ARG A 349 8.63 -20.99 -7.53
N ILE A 350 9.01 -22.19 -8.00
CA ILE A 350 8.12 -23.36 -8.07
C ILE A 350 8.86 -24.59 -7.53
N GLN A 351 8.29 -25.27 -6.54
CA GLN A 351 8.90 -26.44 -5.90
C GLN A 351 8.28 -27.75 -6.38
N TYR A 352 9.12 -28.70 -6.77
CA TYR A 352 8.74 -30.06 -7.14
C TYR A 352 9.34 -31.06 -6.16
N THR A 353 8.53 -32.01 -5.69
CA THR A 353 9.02 -33.11 -4.84
C THR A 353 9.52 -34.27 -5.70
N LEU A 354 10.77 -34.68 -5.50
CA LEU A 354 11.40 -35.84 -6.14
C LEU A 354 11.76 -36.89 -5.09
N GLU A 355 11.15 -38.07 -5.21
CA GLU A 355 11.45 -39.22 -4.36
C GLU A 355 12.47 -40.13 -5.06
N LEU A 356 13.60 -40.41 -4.40
CA LEU A 356 14.65 -41.29 -4.90
C LEU A 356 14.84 -42.49 -3.97
N ALA A 357 15.01 -43.68 -4.55
CA ALA A 357 15.33 -44.88 -3.81
C ALA A 357 16.85 -45.03 -3.63
N THR A 358 17.26 -45.77 -2.60
CA THR A 358 18.65 -46.11 -2.35
C THR A 358 19.32 -46.71 -3.60
N GLY A 359 20.38 -46.07 -4.08
CA GLY A 359 21.15 -46.46 -5.26
C GLY A 359 20.65 -45.88 -6.59
N ASP A 360 19.61 -45.04 -6.58
CA ASP A 360 19.24 -44.25 -7.75
C ASP A 360 20.33 -43.22 -8.07
N GLN A 361 20.56 -42.99 -9.35
CA GLN A 361 21.40 -41.93 -9.86
C GLN A 361 20.62 -41.13 -10.89
N VAL A 362 20.64 -39.80 -10.78
CA VAL A 362 19.85 -38.90 -11.63
C VAL A 362 20.65 -37.69 -12.11
N ASN A 363 20.27 -37.21 -13.29
CA ASN A 363 20.59 -35.87 -13.76
C ASN A 363 19.31 -35.03 -13.73
N ILE A 364 19.43 -33.79 -13.26
CA ILE A 364 18.34 -32.84 -13.11
C ILE A 364 18.69 -31.62 -13.95
N TYR A 365 17.83 -31.28 -14.91
CA TYR A 365 18.05 -30.16 -15.82
C TYR A 365 16.88 -29.19 -15.76
N LEU A 366 17.20 -27.91 -15.75
CA LEU A 366 16.25 -26.83 -15.89
C LEU A 366 16.68 -25.96 -17.08
N SER A 367 15.74 -25.70 -17.97
CA SER A 367 15.96 -24.86 -19.14
C SER A 367 14.73 -24.01 -19.37
N GLY A 368 14.86 -22.89 -20.09
CA GLY A 368 13.71 -22.07 -20.42
C GLY A 368 13.92 -21.22 -21.66
N THR A 369 12.83 -20.61 -22.10
CA THR A 369 12.83 -19.67 -23.24
C THR A 369 12.01 -18.43 -22.91
N THR A 370 12.54 -17.26 -23.25
CA THR A 370 11.82 -15.99 -23.15
C THR A 370 10.74 -15.89 -24.24
N ALA A 371 9.82 -14.92 -24.11
CA ALA A 371 8.83 -14.65 -25.16
C ALA A 371 9.45 -14.28 -26.52
N ALA A 372 10.69 -13.76 -26.53
CA ALA A 372 11.45 -13.45 -27.73
C ALA A 372 12.12 -14.69 -28.37
N GLY A 373 12.04 -15.86 -27.72
CA GLY A 373 12.67 -17.10 -28.18
C GLY A 373 14.17 -17.18 -27.84
N GLU A 374 14.65 -16.35 -26.92
CA GLU A 374 16.00 -16.41 -26.37
C GLU A 374 16.06 -17.40 -25.20
N GLU A 375 17.25 -17.93 -24.90
CA GLU A 375 17.44 -18.81 -23.75
C GLU A 375 17.19 -18.04 -22.46
N LEU A 376 16.42 -18.62 -21.55
CA LEU A 376 16.13 -18.04 -20.24
C LEU A 376 17.27 -18.39 -19.27
N ASP A 377 17.73 -17.40 -18.53
CA ASP A 377 18.71 -17.57 -17.44
C ASP A 377 18.02 -18.17 -16.21
N THR A 378 18.22 -19.48 -16.04
CA THR A 378 17.49 -20.28 -15.05
C THR A 378 18.31 -20.48 -13.79
N MET A 379 17.63 -20.69 -12.66
CA MET A 379 18.29 -21.02 -11.40
C MET A 379 17.58 -22.22 -10.77
N LEU A 380 18.34 -23.25 -10.42
CA LEU A 380 17.83 -24.46 -9.79
C LEU A 380 18.42 -24.60 -8.38
N TYR A 381 17.55 -24.64 -7.37
CA TYR A 381 17.92 -24.98 -6.00
C TYR A 381 17.46 -26.39 -5.66
N VAL A 382 18.23 -27.10 -4.85
CA VAL A 382 17.91 -28.43 -4.32
C VAL A 382 17.94 -28.38 -2.81
N TYR A 383 16.83 -28.77 -2.18
CA TYR A 383 16.70 -28.85 -0.73
C TYR A 383 16.41 -30.29 -0.29
N ASP A 384 16.69 -30.59 0.97
CA ASP A 384 16.16 -31.79 1.63
C ASP A 384 14.70 -31.61 2.06
N SER A 385 14.08 -32.69 2.57
CA SER A 385 12.69 -32.68 3.04
C SER A 385 12.42 -31.77 4.25
N GLU A 386 13.46 -31.31 4.95
CA GLU A 386 13.35 -30.38 6.09
C GLU A 386 13.53 -28.91 5.65
N GLY A 387 13.78 -28.67 4.34
CA GLY A 387 13.98 -27.35 3.76
C GLY A 387 15.42 -26.83 3.86
N THR A 388 16.39 -27.69 4.17
CA THR A 388 17.81 -27.32 4.17
C THR A 388 18.34 -27.38 2.75
N GLU A 389 18.97 -26.30 2.28
CA GLU A 389 19.59 -26.25 0.96
C GLU A 389 20.79 -27.21 0.88
N LEU A 390 20.76 -28.10 -0.11
CA LEU A 390 21.83 -29.05 -0.42
C LEU A 390 22.76 -28.51 -1.51
N GLY A 391 22.24 -27.64 -2.39
CA GLY A 391 23.01 -26.91 -3.39
C GLY A 391 22.12 -26.12 -4.36
N ASN A 392 22.74 -25.24 -5.12
CA ASN A 392 22.10 -24.46 -6.18
C ASN A 392 23.04 -24.33 -7.40
N ASN A 393 22.47 -24.12 -8.59
CA ASN A 393 23.21 -23.92 -9.83
C ASN A 393 22.43 -23.00 -10.78
N ASP A 394 23.10 -22.03 -11.41
CA ASP A 394 22.58 -21.11 -12.43
C ASP A 394 23.00 -21.53 -13.85
N ASP A 395 24.22 -22.05 -14.03
CA ASP A 395 24.73 -22.50 -15.34
C ASP A 395 25.17 -23.97 -15.32
N LEU A 396 24.60 -24.81 -16.18
CA LEU A 396 25.04 -26.21 -16.35
C LEU A 396 26.46 -26.29 -16.92
N ASP A 397 26.75 -25.44 -17.91
CA ASP A 397 28.02 -25.29 -18.58
C ASP A 397 28.23 -23.81 -18.98
N ALA A 398 29.48 -23.39 -19.18
CA ALA A 398 29.85 -22.00 -19.47
C ALA A 398 29.27 -21.39 -20.78
N ASP A 399 28.59 -22.20 -21.58
CA ASP A 399 28.02 -21.82 -22.88
C ASP A 399 26.47 -21.89 -22.90
N THR A 400 25.81 -22.21 -21.79
CA THR A 400 24.35 -22.35 -21.66
C THR A 400 23.82 -21.61 -20.45
N LEU A 401 22.60 -21.05 -20.55
CA LEU A 401 21.91 -20.38 -19.44
C LEU A 401 20.93 -21.30 -18.69
N GLY A 402 20.86 -22.56 -19.12
CA GLY A 402 20.16 -23.63 -18.41
C GLY A 402 20.97 -24.12 -17.20
N SER A 403 20.29 -24.36 -16.08
CA SER A 403 20.86 -24.84 -14.82
C SER A 403 20.66 -26.35 -14.65
N GLY A 404 21.42 -26.98 -13.75
CA GLY A 404 21.22 -28.40 -13.45
C GLY A 404 22.26 -29.04 -12.54
N PHE A 405 22.03 -30.31 -12.21
CA PHE A 405 22.93 -31.16 -11.45
C PHE A 405 23.07 -32.52 -12.15
N GLU A 406 24.29 -32.97 -12.40
CA GLU A 406 24.56 -34.27 -12.99
C GLU A 406 25.13 -35.26 -11.97
N GLY A 407 24.76 -36.53 -12.11
CA GLY A 407 25.31 -37.62 -11.32
C GLY A 407 24.91 -37.61 -9.85
N VAL A 408 23.75 -37.02 -9.51
CA VAL A 408 23.21 -37.01 -8.15
C VAL A 408 22.89 -38.46 -7.74
N GLU A 409 23.59 -38.97 -6.74
CA GLU A 409 23.43 -40.34 -6.22
C GLU A 409 22.63 -40.32 -4.91
N ALA A 410 21.66 -41.22 -4.78
CA ALA A 410 20.87 -41.40 -3.57
C ALA A 410 21.49 -42.48 -2.67
N PRO A 411 22.23 -42.13 -1.59
CA PRO A 411 22.88 -43.12 -0.72
C PRO A 411 21.91 -43.91 0.17
N PHE A 412 20.67 -43.42 0.31
CA PHE A 412 19.54 -44.02 1.00
C PHE A 412 18.24 -43.48 0.36
N ASP A 413 17.08 -44.00 0.75
CA ASP A 413 15.78 -43.48 0.29
C ASP A 413 15.64 -42.02 0.76
N LEU A 414 15.55 -41.08 -0.19
CA LEU A 414 15.58 -39.65 0.12
C LEU A 414 14.57 -38.88 -0.72
N THR A 415 14.01 -37.84 -0.11
CA THR A 415 13.09 -36.90 -0.74
C THR A 415 13.83 -35.58 -0.97
N LEU A 416 13.91 -35.15 -2.23
CA LEU A 416 14.44 -33.84 -2.61
C LEU A 416 13.29 -32.88 -2.95
N ILE A 417 13.53 -31.60 -2.67
CA ILE A 417 12.71 -30.51 -3.16
C ILE A 417 13.52 -29.78 -4.23
N LEU A 418 13.02 -29.76 -5.47
CA LEU A 418 13.61 -29.05 -6.60
C LEU A 418 12.90 -27.73 -6.80
N GLU A 419 13.57 -26.62 -6.57
CA GLU A 419 13.00 -25.28 -6.74
C GLU A 419 13.48 -24.64 -8.04
N VAL A 420 12.52 -24.40 -8.92
CA VAL A 420 12.67 -23.72 -10.20
C VAL A 420 12.57 -22.21 -9.98
N ALA A 421 13.58 -21.48 -10.43
CA ALA A 421 13.63 -20.02 -10.42
C ALA A 421 14.34 -19.49 -11.69
N THR A 422 14.48 -18.17 -11.78
CA THR A 422 15.37 -17.51 -12.75
C THR A 422 16.53 -16.87 -12.02
N PHE A 423 17.67 -16.67 -12.69
CA PHE A 423 18.81 -16.02 -12.06
C PHE A 423 18.44 -14.60 -11.60
N GLY A 424 18.71 -14.31 -10.33
CA GLY A 424 18.30 -13.05 -9.67
C GLY A 424 16.79 -12.87 -9.49
N ASP A 425 15.97 -13.88 -9.81
CA ASP A 425 14.49 -13.82 -9.83
C ASP A 425 13.94 -12.73 -10.79
N LEU A 426 14.68 -12.37 -11.84
CA LEU A 426 14.32 -11.28 -12.76
C LEU A 426 13.72 -11.75 -14.10
N GLY A 427 13.81 -13.05 -14.40
CA GLY A 427 13.47 -13.59 -15.71
C GLY A 427 11.98 -13.90 -15.90
N GLN A 428 11.53 -13.86 -17.16
CA GLN A 428 10.18 -14.24 -17.57
C GLN A 428 10.20 -15.12 -18.82
N GLY A 429 9.39 -16.16 -18.83
CA GLY A 429 9.26 -17.05 -19.99
C GLY A 429 8.56 -18.36 -19.66
N THR A 430 8.88 -19.39 -20.43
CA THR A 430 8.52 -20.77 -20.12
C THR A 430 9.76 -21.50 -19.63
N TYR A 431 9.58 -22.44 -18.70
CA TYR A 431 10.64 -23.34 -18.27
C TYR A 431 10.27 -24.81 -18.55
N THR A 432 11.28 -25.67 -18.51
CA THR A 432 11.14 -27.13 -18.51
C THR A 432 12.13 -27.72 -17.51
N LEU A 433 11.60 -28.37 -16.47
CA LEU A 433 12.34 -29.17 -15.50
C LEU A 433 12.32 -30.64 -15.95
N ARG A 434 13.48 -31.27 -16.08
CA ARG A 434 13.64 -32.68 -16.49
C ARG A 434 14.47 -33.45 -15.48
N VAL A 435 14.03 -34.65 -15.12
CA VAL A 435 14.80 -35.59 -14.30
C VAL A 435 15.01 -36.87 -15.11
N GLU A 436 16.26 -37.25 -15.34
CA GLU A 436 16.59 -38.44 -16.13
C GLU A 436 17.72 -39.27 -15.53
N ARG A 437 17.90 -40.49 -16.03
CA ARG A 437 19.05 -41.32 -15.63
C ARG A 437 20.31 -40.85 -16.38
N PRO A 438 21.50 -40.95 -15.76
CA PRO A 438 22.78 -40.63 -16.38
C PRO A 438 23.06 -41.36 -17.71
#